data_AF-A0A7J2IV92-F1
#
_entry.id   AF-A0A7J2IV92-F1
#
_cell.length_a   1.000
_cell.length_b   1.000
_cell.length_c   1.000
_cell.angle_alpha   90.00
_cell.angle_beta   90.00
_cell.angle_gamma   90.00
#
_symmetry.space_group_name_H-M   'P 1'
#
loop_
_entity.id
_entity.type
_entity.pdbx_description
1 polymer ?
#
loop_
_entity_poly.entity_id
_entity_poly.type
_entity_poly.pdbx_seq_one_letter_code
_entity_poly.pdbx_strand_id
1 'polypeptide(L)'
;MGSGKGQYEQAIIDEFNRLMDIARAARARGLDPAPEPEPGIAYDTASLVEGMVGPPGVAGRIRELSSRMEKDELAFRIAEEIALGQFGDLGGEEARAEQAIRTALAILTEGVTA
;
A
#
# COMPACT_ATOMS: atom_id res chain seq x y z
N MET A 1 -3.06 -22.11 -24.10
CA MET A 1 -4.35 -21.53 -23.63
C MET A 1 -4.12 -20.42 -22.58
N GLY A 2 -3.09 -19.56 -22.72
CA GLY A 2 -2.75 -18.53 -21.72
C GLY A 2 -2.89 -17.08 -22.18
N SER A 3 -3.32 -16.84 -23.42
CA SER A 3 -3.23 -15.52 -24.07
C SER A 3 -4.36 -14.54 -23.69
N GLY A 4 -5.51 -15.04 -23.24
CA GLY A 4 -6.70 -14.21 -23.01
C GLY A 4 -6.69 -13.44 -21.68
N LYS A 5 -6.12 -14.00 -20.62
CA LYS A 5 -6.09 -13.36 -19.29
C LYS A 5 -5.19 -12.12 -19.28
N GLY A 6 -3.99 -12.23 -19.85
CA GLY A 6 -3.06 -11.09 -19.94
C GLY A 6 -3.58 -9.96 -20.83
N GLN A 7 -4.29 -10.27 -21.92
CA GLN A 7 -4.90 -9.25 -22.78
C GLN A 7 -6.03 -8.50 -22.07
N TYR A 8 -6.84 -9.20 -21.28
CA TYR A 8 -7.90 -8.57 -20.49
C TYR A 8 -7.35 -7.66 -19.39
N GLU A 9 -6.37 -8.14 -18.62
CA GLU A 9 -5.71 -7.34 -17.58
C GLU A 9 -5.05 -6.09 -18.17
N GLN A 10 -4.35 -6.24 -19.29
CA GLN A 10 -3.71 -5.11 -19.96
C GLN A 10 -4.73 -4.07 -20.43
N ALA A 11 -5.85 -4.51 -21.02
CA ALA A 11 -6.91 -3.59 -21.46
C ALA A 11 -7.50 -2.76 -20.31
N ILE A 12 -7.66 -3.37 -19.12
CA ILE A 12 -8.11 -2.66 -17.92
C ILE A 12 -7.06 -1.63 -17.48
N ILE A 13 -5.79 -2.04 -17.41
CA ILE A 13 -4.69 -1.18 -16.97
C ILE A 13 -4.53 0.02 -17.91
N ASP A 14 -4.61 -0.20 -19.23
CA ASP A 14 -4.47 0.85 -20.23
C ASP A 14 -5.60 1.89 -20.11
N GLU A 15 -6.85 1.42 -19.96
CA GLU A 15 -7.99 2.31 -19.78
C GLU A 15 -7.95 3.04 -18.43
N PHE A 16 -7.56 2.35 -17.37
CA PHE A 16 -7.36 2.95 -16.05
C PHE A 16 -6.32 4.08 -16.11
N ASN A 17 -5.16 3.84 -16.72
CA ASN A 17 -4.11 4.85 -16.89
C ASN A 17 -4.60 6.05 -17.69
N ARG A 18 -5.34 5.82 -18.78
CA ARG A 18 -5.96 6.87 -19.59
C ARG A 18 -6.91 7.74 -18.76
N LEU A 19 -7.74 7.13 -17.92
CA LEU A 19 -8.66 7.86 -17.04
C LEU A 19 -7.91 8.63 -15.94
N MET A 20 -6.83 8.06 -15.40
CA MET A 20 -5.99 8.73 -14.40
C MET A 20 -5.29 9.96 -14.99
N ASP A 21 -4.80 9.91 -16.23
CA ASP A 21 -4.21 11.07 -16.91
C ASP A 21 -5.21 12.22 -17.09
N ILE A 22 -6.46 11.88 -17.44
CA ILE A 22 -7.55 12.86 -17.51
C ILE A 22 -7.82 13.47 -16.13
N ALA A 23 -7.87 12.65 -15.08
CA ALA A 23 -8.07 13.11 -13.71
C ALA A 23 -6.94 14.03 -13.24
N ARG A 24 -5.68 13.69 -13.52
CA ARG A 24 -4.51 14.55 -13.21
C ARG A 24 -4.60 15.89 -13.94
N ALA A 25 -4.88 15.88 -15.23
CA ALA A 25 -5.03 17.11 -16.01
C ALA A 25 -6.16 18.02 -15.50
N ALA A 26 -7.26 17.42 -15.03
CA ALA A 26 -8.37 18.17 -14.42
C ALA A 26 -7.98 18.77 -13.06
N ARG A 27 -7.40 17.98 -12.15
CA ARG A 27 -7.00 18.41 -10.80
C ARG A 27 -5.88 19.46 -10.83
N ALA A 28 -4.96 19.36 -11.79
CA ALA A 28 -3.87 20.32 -12.00
C ALA A 28 -4.35 21.75 -12.31
N ARG A 29 -5.64 21.94 -12.64
CA ARG A 29 -6.25 23.27 -12.80
C ARG A 29 -6.47 23.99 -11.47
N GLY A 30 -6.28 23.32 -10.32
CA GLY A 30 -6.36 23.93 -8.99
C GLY A 30 -7.78 24.35 -8.58
N LEU A 31 -8.81 23.70 -9.14
CA LEU A 31 -10.23 23.98 -8.85
C LEU A 31 -10.78 23.13 -7.70
N ASP A 32 -9.93 22.26 -7.15
CA ASP A 32 -10.27 21.20 -6.22
C ASP A 32 -9.33 21.23 -4.98
N PRO A 33 -9.67 20.54 -3.87
CA PRO A 33 -8.86 20.55 -2.65
C PRO A 33 -7.40 20.09 -2.82
N ALA A 34 -7.14 19.22 -3.80
CA ALA A 34 -5.80 18.74 -4.13
C ALA A 34 -5.52 18.93 -5.64
N PRO A 35 -4.26 19.26 -6.02
CA PRO A 35 -3.85 19.41 -7.40
C PRO A 35 -3.64 18.08 -8.14
N GLU A 36 -3.74 16.95 -7.43
CA GLU A 36 -3.57 15.59 -7.94
C GLU A 36 -4.77 14.73 -7.51
N PRO A 37 -5.04 13.60 -8.18
CA PRO A 37 -6.02 12.62 -7.71
C PRO A 37 -5.69 12.12 -6.31
N GLU A 38 -6.64 12.25 -5.39
CA GLU A 38 -6.50 11.83 -3.98
C GLU A 38 -6.51 10.30 -3.77
N PRO A 39 -7.26 9.48 -4.54
CA PRO A 39 -7.20 8.03 -4.39
C PRO A 39 -5.81 7.49 -4.76
N GLY A 40 -5.16 6.84 -3.80
CA GLY A 40 -3.92 6.09 -4.03
C GLY A 40 -4.14 4.88 -4.93
N ILE A 41 -3.13 4.54 -5.74
CA ILE A 41 -3.14 3.35 -6.59
C ILE A 41 -2.45 2.21 -5.83
N ALA A 42 -3.13 1.07 -5.73
CA ALA A 42 -2.58 -0.14 -5.14
C ALA A 42 -2.76 -1.32 -6.10
N TYR A 43 -1.73 -2.17 -6.19
CA TYR A 43 -1.71 -3.34 -7.08
C TYR A 43 -1.94 -4.65 -6.34
N ASP A 44 -1.71 -4.65 -5.03
CA ASP A 44 -1.83 -5.80 -4.15
C ASP A 44 -2.06 -5.35 -2.70
N THR A 45 -2.33 -6.32 -1.82
CA THR A 45 -2.52 -6.10 -0.38
C THR A 45 -1.34 -5.38 0.27
N ALA A 46 -0.12 -5.67 -0.14
CA ALA A 46 1.07 -5.00 0.38
C ALA A 46 1.07 -3.50 0.07
N SER A 47 0.69 -3.13 -1.17
CA SER A 47 0.53 -1.72 -1.58
C SER A 47 -0.60 -1.03 -0.83
N LEU A 48 -1.70 -1.74 -0.54
CA LEU A 48 -2.81 -1.19 0.25
C LEU A 48 -2.35 -0.86 1.68
N VAL A 49 -1.63 -1.76 2.34
CA VAL A 49 -1.11 -1.51 3.70
C VAL A 49 -0.18 -0.30 3.71
N GLU A 50 0.79 -0.23 2.79
CA GLU A 50 1.71 0.91 2.73
C GLU A 50 1.00 2.22 2.39
N GLY A 51 0.05 2.20 1.44
CA GLY A 51 -0.70 3.39 1.05
C GLY A 51 -1.66 3.89 2.13
N MET A 52 -2.22 2.98 2.93
CA MET A 52 -3.23 3.32 3.94
C MET A 52 -2.60 3.77 5.27
N VAL A 53 -1.57 3.07 5.74
CA VAL A 53 -0.97 3.32 7.05
C VAL A 53 0.55 3.46 7.01
N GLY A 54 1.23 3.11 5.91
CA GLY A 54 2.69 3.07 5.87
C GLY A 54 3.28 1.95 6.74
N PRO A 55 4.55 2.05 7.18
CA PRO A 55 5.51 3.09 6.80
C PRO A 55 6.06 2.90 5.38
N PRO A 56 6.74 3.91 4.80
CA PRO A 56 7.37 3.78 3.50
C PRO A 56 8.33 2.59 3.41
N GLY A 57 8.22 1.82 2.33
CA GLY A 57 9.01 0.61 2.09
C GLY A 57 8.45 -0.67 2.69
N VAL A 58 7.37 -0.61 3.48
CA VAL A 58 6.79 -1.80 4.12
C VAL A 58 6.19 -2.78 3.11
N ALA A 59 5.64 -2.32 1.98
CA ALA A 59 5.06 -3.24 1.00
C ALA A 59 6.12 -4.17 0.41
N GLY A 60 7.35 -3.69 0.21
CA GLY A 60 8.47 -4.51 -0.25
C GLY A 60 8.76 -5.65 0.74
N ARG A 61 8.79 -5.31 2.03
CA ARG A 61 9.06 -6.27 3.09
C ARG A 61 7.94 -7.29 3.29
N ILE A 62 6.69 -6.85 3.21
CA ILE A 62 5.50 -7.71 3.26
C ILE A 62 5.56 -8.76 2.14
N ARG A 63 5.89 -8.36 0.90
CA ARG A 63 6.01 -9.29 -0.24
C ARG A 63 7.12 -10.31 -0.07
N GLU A 64 8.24 -9.91 0.53
CA GLU A 64 9.35 -10.82 0.77
C GLU A 64 8.94 -11.92 1.77
N LEU A 65 8.32 -11.52 2.88
CA LEU A 65 7.98 -12.40 3.99
C LEU A 65 6.73 -13.24 3.74
N SER A 66 5.74 -12.74 3.00
CA SER A 66 4.50 -13.46 2.70
C SER A 66 4.71 -14.77 1.93
N SER A 67 5.86 -14.93 1.27
CA SER A 67 6.24 -16.20 0.61
C SER A 67 6.65 -17.31 1.57
N ARG A 68 6.90 -16.98 2.85
CA ARG A 68 7.48 -17.89 3.86
C ARG A 68 6.71 -17.92 5.18
N MET A 69 5.81 -16.97 5.40
CA MET A 69 5.10 -16.77 6.65
C MET A 69 3.60 -16.68 6.41
N GLU A 70 2.84 -17.27 7.34
CA GLU A 70 1.39 -17.09 7.39
C GLU A 70 1.04 -15.66 7.83
N LYS A 71 -0.18 -15.22 7.50
CA LYS A 71 -0.64 -13.84 7.70
C LYS A 71 -0.41 -13.32 9.13
N ASP A 72 -0.75 -14.13 10.13
CA ASP A 72 -0.67 -13.71 11.53
C ASP A 72 0.79 -13.53 11.97
N GLU A 73 1.67 -14.46 11.59
CA GLU A 73 3.11 -14.37 11.87
C GLU A 73 3.75 -13.18 11.15
N LEU A 74 3.35 -12.95 9.89
CA LEU A 74 3.80 -11.81 9.10
C LEU A 74 3.46 -10.48 9.76
N ALA A 75 2.24 -10.33 10.29
CA ALA A 75 1.81 -9.11 10.97
C ALA A 75 2.67 -8.82 12.20
N PHE A 76 2.93 -9.84 13.03
CA PHE A 76 3.81 -9.69 14.20
C PHE A 76 5.26 -9.39 13.82
N ARG A 77 5.79 -10.05 12.78
CA ARG A 77 7.15 -9.80 12.30
C ARG A 77 7.32 -8.35 11.82
N ILE A 78 6.39 -7.85 11.01
CA ILE A 78 6.45 -6.47 10.53
C ILE A 78 6.32 -5.47 11.69
N ALA A 79 5.42 -5.71 12.65
CA ALA A 79 5.33 -4.86 13.84
C ALA A 79 6.64 -4.84 14.65
N GLU A 80 7.29 -5.99 14.83
CA GLU A 80 8.59 -6.09 15.50
C GLU A 80 9.66 -5.26 14.76
N GLU A 81 9.75 -5.41 13.43
CA GLU A 81 10.72 -4.66 12.61
C GLU A 81 10.49 -3.14 12.70
N ILE A 82 9.23 -2.69 12.70
CA ILE A 82 8.87 -1.28 12.90
C ILE A 82 9.26 -0.79 14.30
N ALA A 83 8.92 -1.55 15.34
CA ALA A 83 9.23 -1.19 16.73
C ALA A 83 10.75 -1.09 16.96
N LEU A 84 11.53 -1.97 16.33
CA LEU A 84 12.99 -1.96 16.36
C LEU A 84 13.62 -0.83 15.52
N GLY A 85 12.82 -0.08 14.76
CA GLY A 85 13.29 1.06 13.95
C GLY A 85 13.91 0.69 12.61
N GLN A 86 13.54 -0.46 12.04
CA GLN A 86 14.09 -0.92 10.75
C GLN A 86 13.55 -0.14 9.54
N PHE A 87 12.49 0.65 9.72
CA PHE A 87 11.88 1.51 8.69
C PHE A 87 12.29 2.99 8.81
N GLY A 88 13.45 3.25 9.44
CA GLY A 88 13.97 4.59 9.64
C GLY A 88 13.42 5.30 10.87
N ASP A 89 13.67 6.59 10.96
CA ASP A 89 13.15 7.42 12.06
C ASP A 89 11.68 7.76 11.81
N LEU A 90 10.82 7.29 12.72
CA LEU A 90 9.37 7.49 12.69
C LEU A 90 8.89 8.44 13.79
N GLY A 91 9.80 9.13 14.50
CA GLY A 91 9.42 10.10 15.54
C GLY A 91 9.44 9.56 16.97
N GLY A 92 10.34 8.62 17.27
CA GLY A 92 10.56 8.10 18.63
C GLY A 92 9.86 6.78 18.96
N GLU A 93 9.76 6.45 20.24
CA GLU A 93 9.21 5.16 20.70
C GLU A 93 7.68 5.08 20.53
N GLU A 94 6.95 6.11 20.96
CA GLU A 94 5.48 6.15 20.87
C GLU A 94 5.00 6.09 19.42
N ALA A 95 5.61 6.89 18.54
CA ALA A 95 5.27 6.89 17.11
C ALA A 95 5.60 5.55 16.42
N ARG A 96 6.71 4.90 16.79
CA ARG A 96 7.02 3.54 16.30
C ARG A 96 6.02 2.50 16.79
N ALA A 97 5.59 2.59 18.05
CA ALA A 97 4.59 1.69 18.60
C ALA A 97 3.23 1.86 17.89
N GLU A 98 2.79 3.10 17.69
CA GLU A 98 1.57 3.40 16.94
C GLU A 98 1.65 2.87 15.50
N GLN A 99 2.75 3.13 14.80
CA GLN A 99 2.96 2.67 13.44
C GLN A 99 2.95 1.13 13.36
N ALA A 100 3.62 0.46 14.30
CA ALA A 100 3.65 -1.01 14.36
C ALA A 100 2.24 -1.60 14.52
N ILE A 101 1.42 -1.03 15.43
CA ILE A 101 0.04 -1.47 15.67
C ILE A 101 -0.82 -1.28 14.43
N ARG A 102 -0.79 -0.08 13.83
CA ARG A 102 -1.58 0.24 12.63
C ARG A 102 -1.22 -0.68 11.47
N THR A 103 0.08 -0.90 11.24
CA THR A 103 0.57 -1.74 10.14
C THR A 103 0.21 -3.21 10.34
N ALA A 104 0.41 -3.76 11.54
CA ALA A 104 0.04 -5.14 11.83
C ALA A 104 -1.46 -5.37 11.68
N LEU A 105 -2.29 -4.47 12.21
CA LEU A 105 -3.74 -4.57 12.05
C LEU A 105 -4.16 -4.53 10.58
N ALA A 106 -3.58 -3.63 9.78
CA ALA A 106 -3.83 -3.54 8.36
C ALA A 106 -3.44 -4.84 7.60
N ILE A 107 -2.35 -5.50 7.99
CA ILE A 107 -1.96 -6.81 7.43
C ILE A 107 -3.02 -7.87 7.76
N LEU A 108 -3.48 -7.94 9.02
CA LEU A 108 -4.45 -8.94 9.47
C LEU A 108 -5.82 -8.80 8.75
N THR A 109 -6.23 -7.57 8.46
CA THR A 109 -7.48 -7.24 7.75
C THR A 109 -7.29 -7.12 6.23
N GLU A 110 -6.10 -7.45 5.71
CA GLU A 110 -5.75 -7.39 4.29
C GLU A 110 -5.92 -5.98 3.69
N GLY A 111 -5.91 -4.94 4.52
CA GLY A 111 -6.07 -3.54 4.09
C GLY A 111 -7.43 -3.23 3.48
N VAL A 112 -8.46 -4.05 3.73
CA VAL A 112 -9.80 -3.91 3.10
C VAL A 112 -10.77 -3.10 3.96
N THR A 113 -10.44 -2.87 5.24
CA THR A 113 -11.31 -2.18 6.21
C THR A 113 -10.59 -0.99 6.83
N ALA A 114 -11.31 0.12 6.98
CA ALA A 114 -10.87 1.35 7.66
C ALA A 114 -11.40 1.44 9.08
#